data_AF-A0A949XK87-F1
#
_entry.id   AF-A0A949XK87-F1
#
_cell.length_a   1.000
_cell.length_b   1.000
_cell.length_c   1.000
_cell.angle_alpha   90.00
_cell.angle_beta   90.00
_cell.angle_gamma   90.00
#
_symmetry.space_group_name_H-M   'P 1'
#
loop_
_entity.id
_entity.type
_entity.pdbx_description
1 polymer ?
#
loop_
_entity_poly.entity_id
_entity_poly.type
_entity_poly.pdbx_seq_one_letter_code
_entity_poly.pdbx_strand_id
1 'polypeptide(L)'
;MSNYILSNANRFYVALEASYAQPAAVTAANRFPAVHLQAQQVLEGLKRQDKTGTRTFLGFSSNGRRQTAFSVRTYLTSWNGNNQPGYAPLFEAACGGTPVASSGLIIAAVQTATQMSTTAPHALSKGSAVAFGGEIRFVTSVIDPQTITINAPFLSPPSGSSALSPAITFPLGTVLPSVTLYDYWDPVTTASRLLPGAAVDSLQIVVNGDYHGFSFTGPAANLLDTVSFAPGESGLQGFPAEPALGSFDYSIVPGHLGQAWLGGADQFFTLTAANVELKNNLELRTKEYGSSYPLAVVPGPRQVGSTFTLFAQDDAQTNAIYAAAKNRTPVPAMLQLGQQTGQLMGIYMPAVVPEIPAFDDSETRLQWQFKKNLAQGVANDEIYIAFA
;
A
#
# COMPACT_ATOMS: atom_id res chain seq x y z
N MET A 1 1.13 38.50 12.60
CA MET A 1 1.83 37.22 12.40
C MET A 1 0.95 36.12 12.97
N SER A 2 0.72 35.02 12.25
CA SER A 2 -0.03 33.88 12.78
C SER A 2 0.79 33.23 13.90
N ASN A 3 0.22 33.10 15.10
CA ASN A 3 0.82 32.38 16.23
C ASN A 3 0.56 30.87 16.15
N TYR A 4 -0.25 30.42 15.18
CA TYR A 4 -0.62 29.02 15.01
C TYR A 4 0.17 28.38 13.86
N ILE A 5 0.56 27.12 14.08
CA ILE A 5 1.23 26.27 13.10
C ILE A 5 0.19 25.79 12.08
N LEU A 6 0.51 25.96 10.80
CA LEU A 6 -0.36 25.55 9.71
C LEU A 6 -0.14 24.06 9.39
N SER A 7 -0.95 23.18 9.97
CA SER A 7 -0.88 21.74 9.74
C SER A 7 -1.05 21.32 8.28
N ASN A 8 -1.75 22.12 7.46
CA ASN A 8 -1.91 21.86 6.03
C ASN A 8 -0.63 22.12 5.21
N ALA A 9 0.36 22.85 5.75
CA ALA A 9 1.65 23.11 5.09
C ALA A 9 2.73 22.10 5.49
N ASN A 10 2.33 21.08 6.25
CA ASN A 10 3.21 20.05 6.78
C ASN A 10 3.81 19.18 5.67
N ARG A 11 5.05 18.72 5.88
CA ARG A 11 5.81 17.98 4.87
C ARG A 11 6.22 16.63 5.40
N PHE A 12 5.73 15.60 4.73
CA PHE A 12 5.95 14.21 5.08
C PHE A 12 6.98 13.58 4.16
N TYR A 13 7.86 12.77 4.75
CA TYR A 13 8.84 11.97 4.02
C TYR A 13 8.84 10.55 4.55
N VAL A 14 9.14 9.60 3.68
CA VAL A 14 9.29 8.20 4.07
C VAL A 14 10.48 7.55 3.37
N ALA A 15 11.26 6.76 4.12
CA ALA A 15 12.37 5.99 3.60
C ALA A 15 12.45 4.62 4.27
N LEU A 16 12.94 3.62 3.53
CA LEU A 16 13.19 2.27 4.03
C LEU A 16 14.42 2.24 4.94
N GLU A 17 14.29 1.57 6.07
CA GLU A 17 15.40 1.38 7.01
C GLU A 17 16.29 0.21 6.56
N ALA A 18 17.60 0.41 6.63
CA ALA A 18 18.56 -0.69 6.41
C ALA A 18 18.53 -1.72 7.55
N SER A 19 18.04 -1.32 8.73
CA SER A 19 17.91 -2.16 9.91
C SER A 19 16.80 -1.61 10.79
N TYR A 20 16.09 -2.49 11.49
CA TYR A 20 14.94 -2.09 12.30
C TYR A 20 15.28 -1.00 13.32
N ALA A 21 14.46 0.04 13.35
CA ALA A 21 14.57 1.19 14.26
C ALA A 21 15.87 2.00 14.10
N GLN A 22 16.53 1.90 12.95
CA GLN A 22 17.63 2.78 12.54
C GLN A 22 17.13 3.76 11.47
N PRO A 23 16.98 5.06 11.82
CA PRO A 23 16.42 6.07 10.94
C PRO A 23 17.14 6.14 9.59
N ALA A 24 16.39 6.03 8.50
CA ALA A 24 16.89 6.18 7.14
C ALA A 24 16.93 7.65 6.73
N ALA A 25 18.03 8.07 6.08
CA ALA A 25 18.13 9.41 5.53
C ALA A 25 17.10 9.63 4.41
N VAL A 26 16.46 10.81 4.41
CA VAL A 26 15.50 11.22 3.39
C VAL A 26 16.09 12.27 2.46
N THR A 27 15.59 12.30 1.23
CA THR A 27 15.87 13.31 0.21
C THR A 27 14.56 13.95 -0.25
N ALA A 28 14.62 14.97 -1.10
CA ALA A 28 13.43 15.57 -1.71
C ALA A 28 12.53 14.54 -2.45
N ALA A 29 13.12 13.48 -3.01
CA ALA A 29 12.38 12.43 -3.72
C ALA A 29 11.55 11.53 -2.80
N ASN A 30 11.85 11.52 -1.50
CA ASN A 30 11.10 10.76 -0.49
C ASN A 30 9.85 11.51 0.01
N ARG A 31 9.66 12.76 -0.45
CA ARG A 31 8.49 13.54 -0.08
C ARG A 31 7.26 12.94 -0.72
N PHE A 32 6.20 12.81 0.06
CA PHE A 32 4.91 12.35 -0.44
C PHE A 32 3.77 13.21 0.10
N PRO A 33 2.67 13.37 -0.66
CA PRO A 33 1.51 14.08 -0.15
C PRO A 33 0.82 13.18 0.88
N ALA A 34 0.47 13.69 2.05
CA ALA A 34 -0.37 12.98 3.00
C ALA A 34 -1.48 13.90 3.49
N VAL A 35 -2.64 13.32 3.76
CA VAL A 35 -3.78 14.02 4.35
C VAL A 35 -3.51 14.26 5.83
N HIS A 36 -3.02 13.24 6.53
CA HIS A 36 -2.58 13.35 7.92
C HIS A 36 -1.65 12.19 8.31
N LEU A 37 -0.84 12.45 9.33
CA LEU A 37 -0.08 11.46 10.08
C LEU A 37 -0.51 11.53 11.54
N GLN A 38 -1.16 10.47 12.01
CA GLN A 38 -1.41 10.25 13.42
C GLN A 38 -0.27 9.41 13.98
N ALA A 39 0.38 9.89 15.03
CA ALA A 39 1.44 9.19 15.74
C ALA A 39 1.20 9.35 17.23
N GLN A 40 1.22 8.25 17.97
CA GLN A 40 1.02 8.26 19.41
C GLN A 40 1.98 7.29 20.08
N GLN A 41 2.65 7.76 21.12
CA GLN A 41 3.43 6.93 22.03
C GLN A 41 2.74 6.89 23.40
N VAL A 42 2.56 5.69 23.94
CA VAL A 42 1.97 5.46 25.26
C VAL A 42 2.95 4.67 26.11
N LEU A 43 3.05 5.03 27.39
CA LEU A 43 3.78 4.24 28.37
C LEU A 43 2.91 3.06 28.80
N GLU A 44 3.42 1.84 28.66
CA GLU A 44 2.77 0.64 29.18
C GLU A 44 2.89 0.65 30.71
N GLY A 45 1.83 1.13 31.35
CA GLY A 45 1.73 1.20 32.81
C GLY A 45 1.59 -0.19 33.42
N LEU A 46 2.71 -0.81 33.79
CA LEU A 46 2.68 -2.04 34.57
C LEU A 46 2.05 -1.74 35.94
N LYS A 47 0.95 -2.43 36.26
CA LYS A 47 0.38 -2.39 37.60
C LYS A 47 1.30 -3.17 38.52
N ARG A 48 1.97 -2.46 39.43
CA ARG A 48 2.70 -3.14 40.50
C ARG A 48 1.69 -3.94 41.34
N GLN A 49 2.00 -5.20 41.60
CA GLN A 49 1.17 -6.08 42.42
C GLN A 49 1.65 -6.14 43.87
N ASP A 50 2.56 -5.25 44.26
CA ASP A 50 3.07 -5.20 45.62
C ASP A 50 1.99 -4.75 46.61
N LYS A 51 1.93 -5.41 47.76
CA LYS A 51 1.04 -5.03 48.85
C LYS A 51 1.69 -3.87 49.62
N THR A 52 1.26 -2.65 49.32
CA THR A 52 1.82 -1.43 49.93
C THR A 52 1.17 -1.06 51.27
N GLY A 53 0.07 -1.71 51.66
CA GLY A 53 -0.70 -1.36 52.86
C GLY A 53 -1.42 0.00 52.77
N THR A 54 -1.40 0.65 51.60
CA THR A 54 -2.06 1.94 51.36
C THR A 54 -2.96 1.85 50.13
N ARG A 55 -3.96 2.74 50.03
CA ARG A 55 -4.80 2.89 48.83
C ARG A 55 -4.23 3.90 47.82
N THR A 56 -3.02 4.40 48.06
CA THR A 56 -2.41 5.48 47.27
C THR A 56 -1.78 4.91 46.00
N PHE A 57 -2.11 5.52 44.85
CA PHE A 57 -1.42 5.24 43.60
C PHE A 57 -0.03 5.89 43.63
N LEU A 58 1.02 5.07 43.57
CA LEU A 58 2.43 5.52 43.68
C LEU A 58 3.01 6.04 42.35
N GLY A 59 2.20 6.15 41.30
CA GLY A 59 2.67 6.53 39.96
C GLY A 59 3.24 5.37 39.15
N PHE A 60 3.63 5.68 37.92
CA PHE A 60 4.36 4.78 37.02
C PHE A 60 5.85 5.12 37.01
N SER A 61 6.70 4.14 36.72
CA SER A 61 8.12 4.42 36.46
C SER A 61 8.28 5.25 35.19
N SER A 62 9.15 6.27 35.22
CA SER A 62 9.46 7.11 34.04
C SER A 62 10.10 6.32 32.90
N ASN A 63 10.69 5.16 33.20
CA ASN A 63 11.38 4.29 32.25
C ASN A 63 10.54 3.04 31.92
N GLY A 64 9.22 3.13 32.01
CA GLY A 64 8.32 2.06 31.56
C GLY A 64 8.50 1.76 30.08
N ARG A 65 8.04 0.57 29.67
CA ARG A 65 8.01 0.20 28.25
C ARG A 65 7.11 1.16 27.49
N ARG A 66 7.49 1.50 26.26
CA ARG A 66 6.74 2.39 25.39
C ARG A 66 6.14 1.61 24.22
N GLN A 67 4.91 1.95 23.87
CA GLN A 67 4.22 1.45 22.68
C GLN A 67 3.95 2.64 21.77
N THR A 68 4.47 2.59 20.55
CA THR A 68 4.21 3.61 19.54
C THR A 68 3.37 3.01 18.41
N ALA A 69 2.35 3.75 17.97
CA ALA A 69 1.54 3.39 16.81
C ALA A 69 1.42 4.58 15.86
N PHE A 70 1.26 4.28 14.58
CA PHE A 70 1.07 5.28 13.53
C PHE A 70 -0.10 4.93 12.61
N SER A 71 -0.66 5.98 12.00
CA SER A 71 -1.58 5.90 10.89
C SER A 71 -1.28 7.03 9.91
N VAL A 72 -1.02 6.69 8.65
CA VAL A 72 -0.82 7.64 7.54
C VAL A 72 -1.95 7.47 6.55
N ARG A 73 -2.55 8.58 6.11
CA ARG A 73 -3.50 8.58 4.99
C ARG A 73 -2.96 9.44 3.85
N THR A 74 -3.08 8.95 2.63
CA THR A 74 -2.66 9.64 1.40
C THR A 74 -3.61 9.31 0.25
N TYR A 75 -3.45 9.99 -0.88
CA TYR A 75 -4.20 9.75 -2.11
C TYR A 75 -3.29 9.16 -3.19
N LEU A 76 -3.91 8.49 -4.16
CA LEU A 76 -3.23 8.19 -5.41
C LEU A 76 -2.87 9.50 -6.12
N THR A 77 -1.59 9.67 -6.41
CA THR A 77 -1.05 10.81 -7.14
C THR A 77 -0.35 10.37 -8.41
N SER A 78 -0.18 11.32 -9.33
CA SER A 78 0.66 11.12 -10.50
C SER A 78 2.07 10.65 -10.11
N TRP A 79 2.63 9.81 -10.96
CA TRP A 79 3.98 9.31 -10.98
C TRP A 79 4.54 9.53 -12.38
N ASN A 80 5.75 10.07 -12.48
CA ASN A 80 6.34 10.44 -13.76
C ASN A 80 7.02 9.27 -14.50
N GLY A 81 6.82 8.03 -14.06
CA GLY A 81 7.46 6.83 -14.63
C GLY A 81 8.94 6.67 -14.29
N ASN A 82 9.54 7.62 -13.56
CA ASN A 82 10.93 7.57 -13.13
C ASN A 82 11.01 7.25 -11.63
N ASN A 83 11.97 6.39 -11.26
CA ASN A 83 12.14 5.91 -9.87
C ASN A 83 10.83 5.33 -9.31
N GLN A 84 10.62 5.40 -8.00
CA GLN A 84 9.40 4.94 -7.36
C GLN A 84 8.55 6.15 -6.90
N PRO A 85 7.22 6.01 -6.75
CA PRO A 85 6.41 7.03 -6.08
C PRO A 85 6.96 7.38 -4.69
N GLY A 86 6.77 8.62 -4.22
CA GLY A 86 7.32 9.06 -2.93
C GLY A 86 6.86 8.23 -1.72
N TYR A 87 5.65 7.65 -1.78
CA TYR A 87 5.11 6.74 -0.76
C TYR A 87 5.44 5.26 -1.02
N ALA A 88 6.23 4.92 -2.05
CA ALA A 88 6.61 3.54 -2.37
C ALA A 88 7.24 2.77 -1.20
N PRO A 89 8.08 3.38 -0.33
CA PRO A 89 8.56 2.71 0.87
C PRO A 89 7.45 2.14 1.77
N LEU A 90 6.27 2.78 1.82
CA LEU A 90 5.13 2.26 2.58
C LEU A 90 4.50 1.03 1.92
N PHE A 91 4.44 0.99 0.58
CA PHE A 91 4.00 -0.19 -0.15
C PHE A 91 5.00 -1.33 -0.04
N GLU A 92 6.31 -1.05 -0.12
CA GLU A 92 7.36 -2.04 0.09
C GLU A 92 7.32 -2.60 1.52
N ALA A 93 7.14 -1.75 2.53
CA ALA A 93 6.96 -2.19 3.92
C ALA A 93 5.67 -2.99 4.16
N ALA A 94 4.59 -2.69 3.42
CA ALA A 94 3.35 -3.45 3.49
C ALA A 94 3.47 -4.82 2.81
N CYS A 95 4.11 -4.88 1.65
CA CYS A 95 4.17 -6.09 0.82
C CYS A 95 5.32 -7.01 1.23
N GLY A 96 6.47 -6.45 1.61
CA GLY A 96 7.68 -7.17 2.03
C GLY A 96 8.63 -7.56 0.92
N GLY A 97 8.18 -7.58 -0.34
CA GLY A 97 9.04 -7.89 -1.48
C GLY A 97 9.68 -6.63 -2.06
N THR A 98 10.90 -6.77 -2.54
CA THR A 98 11.62 -5.69 -3.23
C THR A 98 10.87 -5.29 -4.52
N PRO A 99 10.59 -4.00 -4.74
CA PRO A 99 9.89 -3.53 -5.93
C PRO A 99 10.63 -3.90 -7.21
N VAL A 100 9.88 -4.39 -8.20
CA VAL A 100 10.41 -4.81 -9.49
C VAL A 100 9.94 -3.84 -10.56
N ALA A 101 10.88 -3.10 -11.13
CA ALA A 101 10.60 -2.21 -12.26
C ALA A 101 10.67 -2.98 -13.58
N SER A 102 9.70 -2.74 -14.44
CA SER A 102 9.68 -3.13 -15.85
C SER A 102 9.80 -1.86 -16.68
N SER A 103 10.80 -1.78 -17.55
CA SER A 103 11.02 -0.61 -18.40
C SER A 103 11.79 -1.02 -19.66
N GLY A 104 11.66 -0.22 -20.72
CA GLY A 104 12.39 -0.45 -21.98
C GLY A 104 11.94 -1.69 -22.77
N LEU A 105 10.80 -2.28 -22.43
CA LEU A 105 10.26 -3.43 -23.15
C LEU A 105 9.61 -3.00 -24.47
N ILE A 106 9.96 -3.69 -25.55
CA ILE A 106 9.42 -3.46 -26.89
C ILE A 106 8.69 -4.72 -27.34
N ILE A 107 7.45 -4.56 -27.79
CA ILE A 107 6.62 -5.65 -28.30
C ILE A 107 7.12 -6.09 -29.67
N ALA A 108 7.40 -7.38 -29.84
CA ALA A 108 7.65 -8.00 -31.13
C ALA A 108 6.32 -8.28 -31.85
N ALA A 109 5.42 -9.00 -31.18
CA ALA A 109 4.09 -9.32 -31.69
C ALA A 109 3.11 -9.65 -30.55
N VAL A 110 1.83 -9.39 -30.79
CA VAL A 110 0.70 -9.90 -29.99
C VAL A 110 0.18 -11.15 -30.69
N GLN A 111 0.37 -12.31 -30.06
CA GLN A 111 0.04 -13.62 -30.64
C GLN A 111 -1.45 -13.95 -30.49
N THR A 112 -2.00 -13.61 -29.32
CA THR A 112 -3.44 -13.68 -29.01
C THR A 112 -3.82 -12.44 -28.20
N ALA A 113 -5.11 -12.23 -27.91
CA ALA A 113 -5.57 -11.06 -27.15
C ALA A 113 -4.87 -10.89 -25.78
N THR A 114 -4.36 -11.97 -25.19
CA THR A 114 -3.67 -11.97 -23.89
C THR A 114 -2.24 -12.50 -23.95
N GLN A 115 -1.72 -12.89 -25.11
CA GLN A 115 -0.34 -13.37 -25.25
C GLN A 115 0.48 -12.41 -26.09
N MET A 116 1.58 -11.94 -25.50
CA MET A 116 2.46 -10.94 -26.08
C MET A 116 3.89 -11.45 -26.07
N SER A 117 4.65 -11.14 -27.12
CA SER A 117 6.07 -11.42 -27.22
C SER A 117 6.87 -10.13 -27.30
N THR A 118 8.03 -10.08 -26.64
CA THR A 118 8.97 -8.96 -26.66
C THR A 118 10.13 -9.23 -27.62
N THR A 119 10.75 -8.16 -28.15
CA THR A 119 11.88 -8.28 -29.09
C THR A 119 13.15 -8.81 -28.43
N ALA A 120 13.31 -8.62 -27.12
CA ALA A 120 14.41 -9.10 -26.29
C ALA A 120 13.86 -9.82 -25.03
N PRO A 121 14.68 -10.59 -24.31
CA PRO A 121 14.25 -11.24 -23.07
C PRO A 121 13.69 -10.24 -22.06
N HIS A 122 12.49 -10.48 -21.54
CA HIS A 122 11.73 -9.49 -20.75
C HIS A 122 12.06 -9.47 -19.26
N ALA A 123 12.63 -10.55 -18.71
CA ALA A 123 12.89 -10.75 -17.27
C ALA A 123 11.68 -10.61 -16.31
N LEU A 124 10.48 -10.33 -16.83
CA LEU A 124 9.21 -10.39 -16.10
C LEU A 124 8.94 -11.76 -15.48
N SER A 125 8.18 -11.75 -14.39
CA SER A 125 7.72 -12.92 -13.66
C SER A 125 6.20 -12.87 -13.47
N LYS A 126 5.58 -13.94 -12.95
CA LYS A 126 4.16 -13.92 -12.57
C LYS A 126 3.90 -12.74 -11.62
N GLY A 127 2.88 -11.95 -11.92
CA GLY A 127 2.50 -10.77 -11.16
C GLY A 127 3.24 -9.49 -11.52
N SER A 128 4.26 -9.54 -12.40
CA SER A 128 4.83 -8.31 -12.95
C SER A 128 3.78 -7.55 -13.76
N ALA A 129 3.72 -6.24 -13.57
CA ALA A 129 2.85 -5.38 -14.34
C ALA A 129 3.47 -5.01 -15.69
N VAL A 130 2.62 -4.80 -16.68
CA VAL A 130 2.93 -4.24 -17.99
C VAL A 130 1.90 -3.16 -18.32
N ALA A 131 2.33 -2.07 -18.92
CA ALA A 131 1.45 -0.94 -19.20
C ALA A 131 1.57 -0.46 -20.64
N PHE A 132 0.44 -0.09 -21.23
CA PHE A 132 0.35 0.42 -22.59
C PHE A 132 -0.94 1.24 -22.76
N GLY A 133 -0.87 2.36 -23.47
CA GLY A 133 -2.07 3.11 -23.87
C GLY A 133 -2.98 3.61 -22.74
N GLY A 134 -2.44 3.90 -21.55
CA GLY A 134 -3.25 4.29 -20.38
C GLY A 134 -3.90 3.11 -19.64
N GLU A 135 -3.43 1.90 -19.90
CA GLU A 135 -3.89 0.67 -19.25
C GLU A 135 -2.73 -0.09 -18.61
N ILE A 136 -3.01 -0.78 -17.51
CA ILE A 136 -2.07 -1.65 -16.80
C ILE A 136 -2.62 -3.08 -16.77
N ARG A 137 -1.77 -4.08 -16.97
CA ARG A 137 -2.12 -5.51 -16.92
C ARG A 137 -1.05 -6.27 -16.15
N PHE A 138 -1.41 -7.44 -15.66
CA PHE A 138 -0.52 -8.28 -14.87
C PHE A 138 -0.19 -9.57 -15.61
N VAL A 139 1.08 -9.96 -15.58
CA VAL A 139 1.56 -11.24 -16.12
C VAL A 139 0.98 -12.39 -15.29
N THR A 140 0.23 -13.29 -15.91
CA THR A 140 -0.33 -14.48 -15.26
C THR A 140 0.55 -15.71 -15.44
N SER A 141 1.30 -15.78 -16.54
CA SER A 141 2.30 -16.82 -16.81
C SER A 141 3.39 -16.32 -17.76
N VAL A 142 4.58 -16.91 -17.61
CA VAL A 142 5.72 -16.72 -18.51
C VAL A 142 5.88 -18.01 -19.30
N ILE A 143 5.75 -17.94 -20.63
CA ILE A 143 5.82 -19.12 -21.50
C ILE A 143 7.29 -19.42 -21.81
N ASP A 144 8.05 -18.38 -22.16
CA ASP A 144 9.47 -18.43 -22.47
C ASP A 144 10.11 -17.05 -22.16
N PRO A 145 11.43 -16.85 -22.31
CA PRO A 145 12.07 -15.58 -21.97
C PRO A 145 11.57 -14.34 -22.74
N GLN A 146 10.82 -14.52 -23.82
CA GLN A 146 10.29 -13.45 -24.67
C GLN A 146 8.76 -13.42 -24.69
N THR A 147 8.06 -14.47 -24.27
CA THR A 147 6.60 -14.57 -24.38
C THR A 147 5.92 -14.64 -23.01
N ILE A 148 4.95 -13.75 -22.79
CA ILE A 148 4.13 -13.65 -21.58
C ILE A 148 2.64 -13.79 -21.89
N THR A 149 1.87 -14.22 -20.88
CA THR A 149 0.41 -14.12 -20.87
C THR A 149 -0.03 -13.09 -19.82
N ILE A 150 -0.98 -12.22 -20.16
CA ILE A 150 -1.56 -11.20 -19.28
C ILE A 150 -2.98 -11.57 -18.83
N ASN A 151 -3.46 -10.95 -17.75
CA ASN A 151 -4.73 -11.29 -17.12
C ASN A 151 -5.98 -10.86 -17.92
N ALA A 152 -5.87 -9.79 -18.70
CA ALA A 152 -6.94 -9.27 -19.54
C ALA A 152 -6.34 -8.58 -20.77
N PRO A 153 -7.03 -8.53 -21.92
CA PRO A 153 -6.55 -7.83 -23.10
C PRO A 153 -6.45 -6.32 -22.88
N PHE A 154 -5.61 -5.66 -23.67
CA PHE A 154 -5.64 -4.20 -23.83
C PHE A 154 -6.79 -3.82 -24.76
N LEU A 155 -7.47 -2.68 -24.52
CA LEU A 155 -8.54 -2.23 -25.43
C LEU A 155 -7.98 -1.94 -26.83
N SER A 156 -6.79 -1.36 -26.88
CA SER A 156 -6.00 -1.20 -28.11
C SER A 156 -4.71 -2.02 -27.98
N PRO A 157 -4.64 -3.21 -28.61
CA PRO A 157 -3.45 -4.06 -28.52
C PRO A 157 -2.20 -3.34 -29.05
N PRO A 158 -1.04 -3.46 -28.36
CA PRO A 158 0.20 -2.89 -28.86
C PRO A 158 0.61 -3.54 -30.18
N SER A 159 0.95 -2.73 -31.18
CA SER A 159 1.49 -3.23 -32.44
C SER A 159 2.97 -3.59 -32.30
N GLY A 160 3.51 -4.38 -33.25
CA GLY A 160 4.95 -4.67 -33.28
C GLY A 160 5.79 -3.38 -33.29
N SER A 161 6.90 -3.40 -32.54
CA SER A 161 7.76 -2.26 -32.23
C SER A 161 7.18 -1.21 -31.26
N SER A 162 5.98 -1.43 -30.70
CA SER A 162 5.46 -0.56 -29.64
C SER A 162 6.27 -0.72 -28.34
N ALA A 163 6.64 0.41 -27.74
CA ALA A 163 7.24 0.43 -26.41
C ALA A 163 6.16 0.36 -25.33
N LEU A 164 6.39 -0.48 -24.32
CA LEU A 164 5.58 -0.50 -23.11
C LEU A 164 6.01 0.65 -22.18
N SER A 165 5.02 1.21 -21.47
CA SER A 165 5.28 2.21 -20.43
C SER A 165 6.00 1.56 -19.23
N PRO A 166 6.88 2.29 -18.52
CA PRO A 166 7.47 1.80 -17.29
C PRO A 166 6.39 1.44 -16.27
N ALA A 167 6.54 0.31 -15.60
CA ALA A 167 5.68 -0.07 -14.50
C ALA A 167 6.49 -0.64 -13.34
N ILE A 168 6.12 -0.31 -12.11
CA ILE A 168 6.75 -0.84 -10.90
C ILE A 168 5.76 -1.72 -10.14
N THR A 169 6.16 -2.95 -9.85
CA THR A 169 5.36 -3.94 -9.12
C THR A 169 5.92 -4.10 -7.71
N PHE A 170 5.03 -4.15 -6.71
CA PHE A 170 5.36 -4.45 -5.32
C PHE A 170 4.99 -5.91 -5.02
N PRO A 171 5.95 -6.84 -5.13
CA PRO A 171 5.69 -8.24 -4.83
C PRO A 171 5.55 -8.45 -3.32
N LEU A 172 4.89 -9.53 -2.96
CA LEU A 172 4.80 -9.95 -1.56
C LEU A 172 6.06 -10.69 -1.13
N GLY A 173 6.50 -10.48 0.10
CA GLY A 173 7.69 -11.11 0.68
C GLY A 173 7.43 -11.68 2.07
N THR A 174 8.31 -12.55 2.56
CA THR A 174 8.20 -13.14 3.91
C THR A 174 8.82 -12.27 5.00
N VAL A 175 9.68 -11.33 4.61
CA VAL A 175 10.33 -10.38 5.52
C VAL A 175 9.75 -9.01 5.23
N LEU A 176 9.29 -8.32 6.27
CA LEU A 176 8.73 -6.98 6.14
C LEU A 176 9.77 -5.96 6.60
N PRO A 177 10.23 -5.05 5.71
CA PRO A 177 11.12 -3.99 6.14
C PRO A 177 10.37 -2.96 6.97
N SER A 178 11.10 -2.23 7.82
CA SER A 178 10.58 -1.04 8.49
C SER A 178 10.91 0.22 7.72
N VAL A 179 10.16 1.27 7.98
CA VAL A 179 10.38 2.60 7.42
C VAL A 179 10.58 3.62 8.53
N THR A 180 11.23 4.72 8.15
CA THR A 180 11.25 5.94 8.95
C THR A 180 10.27 6.93 8.35
N LEU A 181 9.33 7.43 9.16
CA LEU A 181 8.43 8.52 8.79
C LEU A 181 8.92 9.83 9.38
N TYR A 182 9.00 10.87 8.56
CA TYR A 182 9.36 12.22 8.98
C TYR A 182 8.18 13.16 8.82
N ASP A 183 8.09 14.11 9.73
CA ASP A 183 7.00 15.06 9.86
C ASP A 183 7.56 16.45 10.23
N TYR A 184 7.74 17.30 9.22
CA TYR A 184 8.37 18.62 9.35
C TYR A 184 7.35 19.75 9.19
N TRP A 185 7.29 20.61 10.21
CA TRP A 185 6.41 21.78 10.23
C TRP A 185 7.16 23.11 10.06
N ASP A 186 6.42 24.10 9.54
CA ASP A 186 6.82 25.50 9.56
C ASP A 186 6.11 26.27 10.68
N PRO A 187 6.79 27.21 11.35
CA PRO A 187 8.22 27.53 11.20
C PRO A 187 9.13 26.42 11.78
N VAL A 188 10.38 26.32 11.31
CA VAL A 188 11.38 25.30 11.71
C VAL A 188 11.66 25.24 13.22
N THR A 189 11.28 26.27 13.98
CA THR A 189 11.36 26.31 15.45
C THR A 189 10.27 25.48 16.12
N THR A 190 9.28 24.99 15.37
CA THR A 190 8.23 24.09 15.84
C THR A 190 8.81 22.69 16.08
N ALA A 191 8.25 21.98 17.07
CA ALA A 191 8.57 20.58 17.30
C ALA A 191 8.35 19.80 16.01
N SER A 192 9.35 19.17 15.39
CA SER A 192 9.20 18.24 14.25
C SER A 192 9.31 16.80 14.76
N ARG A 193 8.71 15.82 14.07
CA ARG A 193 8.68 14.42 14.54
C ARG A 193 9.36 13.47 13.57
N LEU A 194 9.92 12.40 14.11
CA LEU A 194 10.35 11.24 13.33
C LEU A 194 9.90 9.95 14.01
N LEU A 195 9.49 8.97 13.22
CA LEU A 195 9.07 7.64 13.70
C LEU A 195 9.99 6.58 13.08
N PRO A 196 11.03 6.13 13.80
CA PRO A 196 11.83 5.00 13.37
C PRO A 196 11.14 3.67 13.68
N GLY A 197 11.48 2.66 12.89
CA GLY A 197 10.97 1.30 13.04
C GLY A 197 9.47 1.18 12.79
N ALA A 198 8.89 2.06 11.97
CA ALA A 198 7.49 1.98 11.60
C ALA A 198 7.29 0.77 10.67
N ALA A 199 6.49 -0.20 11.12
CA ALA A 199 6.17 -1.40 10.35
C ALA A 199 4.71 -1.35 9.93
N VAL A 200 4.44 -1.59 8.65
CA VAL A 200 3.07 -1.54 8.11
C VAL A 200 2.36 -2.85 8.40
N ASP A 201 1.43 -2.83 9.35
CA ASP A 201 0.58 -3.96 9.67
C ASP A 201 -0.62 -4.04 8.72
N SER A 202 -1.23 -2.90 8.40
CA SER A 202 -2.37 -2.84 7.50
C SER A 202 -2.14 -1.81 6.40
N LEU A 203 -2.32 -2.26 5.16
CA LEU A 203 -2.51 -1.41 3.98
C LEU A 203 -3.98 -1.51 3.56
N GLN A 204 -4.65 -0.37 3.45
CA GLN A 204 -6.00 -0.26 2.94
C GLN A 204 -6.03 0.63 1.70
N ILE A 205 -6.63 0.16 0.62
CA ILE A 205 -6.83 0.89 -0.63
C ILE A 205 -8.32 1.08 -0.84
N VAL A 206 -8.76 2.33 -0.77
CA VAL A 206 -10.16 2.73 -0.94
C VAL A 206 -10.36 3.28 -2.34
N VAL A 207 -11.32 2.70 -3.04
CA VAL A 207 -11.73 3.04 -4.40
C VAL A 207 -13.16 3.58 -4.32
N ASN A 208 -13.35 4.84 -4.67
CA ASN A 208 -14.65 5.49 -4.70
C ASN A 208 -14.72 6.51 -5.86
N GLY A 209 -15.86 7.17 -6.06
CA GLY A 209 -16.05 8.12 -7.15
C GLY A 209 -15.27 9.44 -7.02
N ASP A 210 -14.82 9.81 -5.82
CA ASP A 210 -14.19 11.10 -5.56
C ASP A 210 -12.67 11.03 -5.76
N TYR A 211 -11.98 10.20 -4.96
CA TYR A 211 -10.52 10.04 -4.98
C TYR A 211 -10.14 8.64 -4.50
N HIS A 212 -9.08 8.08 -5.09
CA HIS A 212 -8.48 6.85 -4.59
C HIS A 212 -7.59 7.15 -3.38
N GLY A 213 -7.83 6.46 -2.27
CA GLY A 213 -7.15 6.71 -0.99
C GLY A 213 -6.36 5.51 -0.50
N PHE A 214 -5.23 5.78 0.16
CA PHE A 214 -4.43 4.78 0.85
C PHE A 214 -4.39 5.08 2.35
N SER A 215 -4.51 4.04 3.17
CA SER A 215 -4.28 4.11 4.61
C SER A 215 -3.25 3.06 5.00
N PHE A 216 -2.20 3.51 5.69
CA PHE A 216 -1.15 2.67 6.23
C PHE A 216 -1.19 2.77 7.74
N THR A 217 -1.30 1.64 8.43
CA THR A 217 -1.32 1.61 9.89
C THR A 217 -0.39 0.54 10.42
N GLY A 218 0.13 0.78 11.62
CA GLY A 218 0.93 -0.22 12.31
C GLY A 218 1.69 0.33 13.50
N PRO A 219 2.51 -0.52 14.13
CA PRO A 219 3.38 -0.12 15.22
C PRO A 219 4.65 0.59 14.70
N ALA A 220 5.25 1.39 15.58
CA ALA A 220 6.61 1.92 15.38
C ALA A 220 7.49 1.61 16.60
N ALA A 221 8.81 1.61 16.41
CA ALA A 221 9.74 1.37 17.51
C ALA A 221 9.75 2.54 18.49
N ASN A 222 9.78 3.77 17.98
CA ASN A 222 9.85 4.97 18.80
C ASN A 222 9.14 6.16 18.13
N LEU A 223 8.98 7.25 18.88
CA LEU A 223 8.55 8.56 18.41
C LEU A 223 9.55 9.56 18.97
N LEU A 224 10.33 10.20 18.09
CA LEU A 224 11.30 11.21 18.45
C LEU A 224 10.80 12.57 17.98
N ASP A 225 11.15 13.64 18.71
CA ASP A 225 10.80 15.01 18.35
C ASP A 225 11.94 15.98 18.62
N THR A 226 11.98 17.10 17.89
CA THR A 226 13.08 18.08 18.00
C THR A 226 13.19 18.76 19.37
N VAL A 227 12.15 18.70 20.22
CA VAL A 227 12.13 19.38 21.52
C VAL A 227 12.72 18.50 22.62
N SER A 228 12.45 17.18 22.57
CA SER A 228 12.89 16.22 23.58
C SER A 228 14.07 15.34 23.14
N PHE A 229 14.50 15.43 21.88
CA PHE A 229 15.57 14.62 21.32
C PHE A 229 16.87 14.69 22.12
N ALA A 230 17.47 13.53 22.37
CA ALA A 230 18.80 13.41 22.95
C ALA A 230 19.78 12.69 21.99
N PRO A 231 21.06 13.12 21.91
CA PRO A 231 22.07 12.38 21.15
C PRO A 231 22.20 10.92 21.60
N GLY A 232 22.26 10.00 20.63
CA GLY A 232 22.28 8.56 20.81
C GLY A 232 20.92 7.89 20.60
N GLU A 233 19.81 8.63 20.61
CA GLU A 233 18.48 8.05 20.38
C GLU A 233 18.35 7.48 18.97
N SER A 234 17.94 6.21 18.90
CA SER A 234 17.84 5.45 17.64
C SER A 234 19.12 5.51 16.78
N GLY A 235 20.29 5.65 17.40
CA GLY A 235 21.58 5.71 16.69
C GLY A 235 21.94 7.09 16.12
N LEU A 236 21.09 8.10 16.29
CA LEU A 236 21.31 9.45 15.76
C LEU A 236 22.11 10.31 16.74
N GLN A 237 23.02 11.16 16.23
CA GLN A 237 23.75 12.14 17.04
C GLN A 237 23.04 13.51 17.11
N GLY A 238 22.08 13.75 16.22
CA GLY A 238 21.28 14.97 16.13
C GLY A 238 19.97 14.67 15.41
N PHE A 239 18.94 15.49 15.66
CA PHE A 239 17.69 15.38 14.91
C PHE A 239 17.94 15.73 13.43
N PRO A 240 17.54 14.89 12.47
CA PRO A 240 17.83 15.13 11.05
C PRO A 240 17.15 16.40 10.54
N ALA A 241 17.93 17.27 9.90
CA ALA A 241 17.39 18.47 9.26
C ALA A 241 16.51 18.10 8.06
N GLU A 242 15.49 18.91 7.79
CA GLU A 242 14.66 18.74 6.59
C GLU A 242 15.54 18.85 5.32
N PRO A 243 15.41 17.93 4.34
CA PRO A 243 16.11 18.05 3.07
C PRO A 243 15.74 19.33 2.32
N ALA A 244 16.64 19.81 1.46
CA ALA A 244 16.31 20.90 0.54
C ALA A 244 15.11 20.51 -0.33
N LEU A 245 14.12 21.40 -0.41
CA LEU A 245 12.90 21.15 -1.17
C LEU A 245 13.22 20.99 -2.67
N GLY A 246 12.75 19.89 -3.27
CA GLY A 246 12.79 19.65 -4.71
C GLY A 246 11.47 19.99 -5.40
N SER A 247 11.39 19.69 -6.70
CA SER A 247 10.11 19.73 -7.42
C SER A 247 9.16 18.70 -6.83
N PHE A 248 7.90 19.09 -6.64
CA PHE A 248 6.87 18.27 -6.00
C PHE A 248 5.60 18.34 -6.83
N ASP A 249 5.31 17.27 -7.56
CA ASP A 249 4.03 17.07 -8.23
C ASP A 249 3.10 16.28 -7.30
N TYR A 250 1.89 16.80 -7.10
CA TYR A 250 0.87 16.22 -6.23
C TYR A 250 -0.48 16.12 -6.94
N SER A 251 -0.49 16.04 -8.28
CA SER A 251 -1.75 15.90 -9.01
C SER A 251 -2.49 14.64 -8.55
N ILE A 252 -3.66 14.83 -7.95
CA ILE A 252 -4.48 13.74 -7.40
C ILE A 252 -5.23 13.09 -8.56
N VAL A 253 -5.25 11.75 -8.60
CA VAL A 253 -6.00 11.00 -9.59
C VAL A 253 -7.48 10.94 -9.17
N PRO A 254 -8.43 11.45 -9.99
CA PRO A 254 -9.84 11.38 -9.66
C PRO A 254 -10.36 9.94 -9.50
N GLY A 255 -11.24 9.73 -8.52
CA GLY A 255 -11.74 8.42 -8.12
C GLY A 255 -12.61 7.72 -9.17
N HIS A 256 -13.43 8.48 -9.90
CA HIS A 256 -14.27 7.95 -10.99
C HIS A 256 -13.47 7.42 -12.19
N LEU A 257 -12.15 7.59 -12.21
CA LEU A 257 -11.28 7.04 -13.24
C LEU A 257 -10.76 5.68 -12.79
N GLY A 258 -11.15 4.63 -13.50
CA GLY A 258 -10.70 3.27 -13.26
C GLY A 258 -11.46 2.23 -14.08
N GLN A 259 -11.01 0.99 -13.99
CA GLN A 259 -11.56 -0.18 -14.68
C GLN A 259 -11.52 -1.38 -13.74
N ALA A 260 -12.44 -2.33 -13.89
CA ALA A 260 -12.51 -3.51 -13.03
C ALA A 260 -12.80 -4.78 -13.83
N TRP A 261 -12.21 -5.90 -13.42
CA TRP A 261 -12.44 -7.23 -13.98
C TRP A 261 -12.64 -8.20 -12.83
N LEU A 262 -13.80 -8.86 -12.75
CA LEU A 262 -14.11 -9.80 -11.68
C LEU A 262 -14.52 -11.15 -12.31
N GLY A 263 -13.68 -12.16 -12.14
CA GLY A 263 -13.91 -13.52 -12.62
C GLY A 263 -13.77 -13.79 -14.11
N GLY A 264 -13.38 -12.80 -14.91
CA GLY A 264 -13.17 -12.97 -16.35
C GLY A 264 -12.34 -11.85 -16.96
N ALA A 265 -12.21 -11.88 -18.29
CA ALA A 265 -11.50 -10.87 -19.08
C ALA A 265 -12.39 -9.68 -19.49
N ASP A 266 -13.71 -9.78 -19.25
CA ASP A 266 -14.66 -8.71 -19.54
C ASP A 266 -14.67 -7.67 -18.42
N GLN A 267 -14.84 -6.40 -18.80
CA GLN A 267 -14.80 -5.27 -17.88
C GLN A 267 -16.15 -5.05 -17.17
N PHE A 268 -16.13 -4.86 -15.86
CA PHE A 268 -17.26 -4.35 -15.09
C PHE A 268 -17.33 -2.82 -15.17
N PHE A 269 -18.50 -2.30 -15.54
CA PHE A 269 -18.80 -0.87 -15.58
C PHE A 269 -19.71 -0.40 -14.42
N THR A 270 -20.17 -1.32 -13.58
CA THR A 270 -21.17 -1.07 -12.53
C THR A 270 -20.60 -0.99 -11.11
N LEU A 271 -19.27 -1.07 -10.96
CA LEU A 271 -18.60 -0.94 -9.67
C LEU A 271 -18.81 0.48 -9.12
N THR A 272 -19.34 0.59 -7.90
CA THR A 272 -19.59 1.89 -7.24
C THR A 272 -18.57 2.21 -6.16
N ALA A 273 -18.09 1.18 -5.46
CA ALA A 273 -17.05 1.31 -4.45
C ALA A 273 -16.29 -0.01 -4.32
N ALA A 274 -15.00 0.09 -3.98
CA ALA A 274 -14.22 -1.06 -3.55
C ALA A 274 -13.25 -0.68 -2.43
N ASN A 275 -12.87 -1.68 -1.65
CA ASN A 275 -11.89 -1.59 -0.59
C ASN A 275 -11.05 -2.87 -0.62
N VAL A 276 -9.74 -2.72 -0.77
CA VAL A 276 -8.79 -3.82 -0.69
C VAL A 276 -7.92 -3.61 0.55
N GLU A 277 -7.81 -4.64 1.38
CA GLU A 277 -7.08 -4.60 2.64
C GLU A 277 -6.04 -5.73 2.68
N LEU A 278 -4.79 -5.37 2.91
CA LEU A 278 -3.70 -6.30 3.21
C LEU A 278 -3.33 -6.15 4.69
N LYS A 279 -3.41 -7.24 5.44
CA LYS A 279 -3.03 -7.33 6.85
C LYS A 279 -1.88 -8.31 7.04
N ASN A 280 -0.81 -7.87 7.67
CA ASN A 280 0.38 -8.67 7.97
C ASN A 280 0.34 -9.33 9.36
N ASN A 281 -0.62 -8.95 10.22
CA ASN A 281 -0.81 -9.51 11.56
C ASN A 281 0.50 -9.48 12.38
N LEU A 282 1.11 -8.30 12.46
CA LEU A 282 2.42 -8.09 13.07
C LEU A 282 2.39 -8.31 14.59
N GLU A 283 3.46 -8.93 15.09
CA GLU A 283 3.81 -8.92 16.51
C GLU A 283 5.14 -8.19 16.73
N LEU A 284 5.24 -7.47 17.85
CA LEU A 284 6.46 -6.74 18.22
C LEU A 284 7.25 -7.47 19.29
N ARG A 285 8.58 -7.51 19.12
CA ARG A 285 9.52 -8.04 20.11
C ARG A 285 9.76 -7.03 21.25
N THR A 286 8.74 -6.82 22.06
CA THR A 286 8.70 -5.79 23.13
C THR A 286 9.04 -6.33 24.51
N LYS A 287 8.93 -7.63 24.73
CA LYS A 287 9.01 -8.27 26.05
C LYS A 287 10.39 -8.79 26.41
N GLU A 288 11.42 -8.00 26.15
CA GLU A 288 12.81 -8.42 26.36
C GLU A 288 13.55 -7.54 27.36
N TYR A 289 14.51 -8.16 28.05
CA TYR A 289 15.31 -7.50 29.07
C TYR A 289 16.21 -6.43 28.46
N GLY A 290 16.32 -5.28 29.14
CA GLY A 290 17.25 -4.21 28.76
C GLY A 290 16.73 -3.26 27.67
N SER A 291 15.49 -3.41 27.20
CA SER A 291 14.88 -2.48 26.24
C SER A 291 13.51 -1.98 26.71
N SER A 292 13.28 -0.67 26.57
CA SER A 292 11.98 -0.03 26.72
C SER A 292 11.21 0.09 25.40
N TYR A 293 11.83 -0.28 24.27
CA TYR A 293 11.30 -0.20 22.91
C TYR A 293 11.27 -1.59 22.24
N PRO A 294 10.42 -1.80 21.23
CA PRO A 294 10.50 -3.00 20.40
C PRO A 294 11.89 -3.15 19.78
N LEU A 295 12.42 -4.38 19.74
CA LEU A 295 13.73 -4.68 19.12
C LEU A 295 13.62 -5.28 17.71
N ALA A 296 12.44 -5.79 17.35
CA ALA A 296 12.14 -6.33 16.03
C ALA A 296 10.62 -6.42 15.83
N VAL A 297 10.24 -6.63 14.57
CA VAL A 297 8.88 -6.96 14.13
C VAL A 297 8.88 -8.40 13.61
N VAL A 298 7.84 -9.15 13.96
CA VAL A 298 7.62 -10.51 13.49
C VAL A 298 6.32 -10.55 12.69
N PRO A 299 6.36 -10.88 11.39
CA PRO A 299 5.16 -11.01 10.57
C PRO A 299 4.34 -12.24 10.98
N GLY A 300 3.02 -12.09 11.04
CA GLY A 300 2.06 -13.18 11.22
C GLY A 300 1.52 -13.70 9.88
N PRO A 301 0.50 -14.57 9.91
CA PRO A 301 -0.17 -15.04 8.69
C PRO A 301 -0.84 -13.87 7.97
N ARG A 302 -0.42 -13.56 6.74
CA ARG A 302 -1.00 -12.49 5.95
C ARG A 302 -2.47 -12.79 5.61
N GLN A 303 -3.31 -11.76 5.63
CA GLN A 303 -4.68 -11.81 5.13
C GLN A 303 -4.90 -10.72 4.10
N VAL A 304 -5.43 -11.09 2.95
CA VAL A 304 -5.81 -10.15 1.89
C VAL A 304 -7.31 -10.24 1.69
N GLY A 305 -8.00 -9.17 2.06
CA GLY A 305 -9.44 -9.02 1.94
C GLY A 305 -9.81 -8.02 0.85
N SER A 306 -10.91 -8.28 0.16
CA SER A 306 -11.56 -7.28 -0.68
C SER A 306 -13.04 -7.17 -0.32
N THR A 307 -13.57 -5.97 -0.50
CA THR A 307 -14.99 -5.65 -0.37
C THR A 307 -15.34 -4.76 -1.54
N PHE A 308 -16.44 -5.02 -2.23
CA PHE A 308 -16.88 -4.20 -3.34
C PHE A 308 -18.40 -4.17 -3.44
N THR A 309 -18.89 -3.07 -4.00
CA THR A 309 -20.30 -2.84 -4.27
C THR A 309 -20.47 -2.60 -5.76
N LEU A 310 -21.47 -3.26 -6.36
CA LEU A 310 -21.83 -3.07 -7.76
C LEU A 310 -23.34 -2.96 -7.94
N PHE A 311 -23.77 -2.30 -9.01
CA PHE A 311 -25.16 -2.39 -9.45
C PHE A 311 -25.38 -3.73 -10.16
N ALA A 312 -26.42 -4.45 -9.74
CA ALA A 312 -26.79 -5.71 -10.34
C ALA A 312 -27.29 -5.50 -11.78
N GLN A 313 -26.87 -6.38 -12.69
CA GLN A 313 -27.31 -6.44 -14.07
C GLN A 313 -27.75 -7.86 -14.44
N ASP A 314 -28.71 -7.96 -15.36
CA ASP A 314 -29.11 -9.24 -15.94
C ASP A 314 -28.17 -9.62 -17.09
N ASP A 315 -26.92 -9.94 -16.74
CA ASP A 315 -25.89 -10.36 -17.68
C ASP A 315 -25.15 -11.61 -17.19
N ALA A 316 -24.41 -12.23 -18.09
CA ALA A 316 -23.68 -13.46 -17.78
C ALA A 316 -22.59 -13.25 -16.73
N GLN A 317 -21.98 -12.07 -16.67
CA GLN A 317 -20.83 -11.77 -15.81
C GLN A 317 -21.26 -11.62 -14.33
N THR A 318 -22.34 -10.88 -14.10
CA THR A 318 -22.98 -10.69 -12.80
C THR A 318 -23.56 -12.01 -12.29
N ASN A 319 -24.16 -12.82 -13.17
CA ASN A 319 -24.62 -14.16 -12.80
C ASN A 319 -23.45 -15.09 -12.45
N ALA A 320 -22.33 -15.02 -13.18
CA ALA A 320 -21.14 -15.83 -12.92
C ALA A 320 -20.50 -15.50 -11.56
N ILE A 321 -20.36 -14.22 -11.19
CA ILE A 321 -19.80 -13.85 -9.88
C ILE A 321 -20.69 -14.27 -8.73
N TYR A 322 -22.02 -14.20 -8.90
CA TYR A 322 -22.97 -14.71 -7.91
C TYR A 322 -22.90 -16.23 -7.76
N ALA A 323 -22.86 -16.97 -8.88
CA ALA A 323 -22.69 -18.41 -8.87
C ALA A 323 -21.36 -18.81 -8.22
N ALA A 324 -20.29 -18.06 -8.49
CA ALA A 324 -18.99 -18.27 -7.87
C ALA A 324 -19.03 -18.05 -6.35
N ALA A 325 -19.76 -17.03 -5.89
CA ALA A 325 -19.94 -16.77 -4.47
C ALA A 325 -20.73 -17.90 -3.79
N LYS A 326 -21.82 -18.36 -4.42
CA LYS A 326 -22.65 -19.44 -3.88
C LYS A 326 -21.90 -20.78 -3.81
N ASN A 327 -21.05 -21.06 -4.81
CA ASN A 327 -20.26 -22.29 -4.88
C ASN A 327 -18.88 -22.17 -4.21
N ARG A 328 -18.55 -20.98 -3.68
CA ARG A 328 -17.23 -20.64 -3.11
C ARG A 328 -16.06 -20.98 -4.04
N THR A 329 -16.24 -20.75 -5.34
CA THR A 329 -15.20 -20.99 -6.34
C THR A 329 -14.30 -19.76 -6.46
N PRO A 330 -12.96 -19.91 -6.36
CA PRO A 330 -12.04 -18.81 -6.55
C PRO A 330 -12.14 -18.20 -7.96
N VAL A 331 -12.10 -16.88 -8.04
CA VAL A 331 -12.13 -16.11 -9.28
C VAL A 331 -11.05 -15.03 -9.28
N PRO A 332 -10.41 -14.73 -10.41
CA PRO A 332 -9.46 -13.62 -10.48
C PRO A 332 -10.18 -12.28 -10.33
N ALA A 333 -9.55 -11.30 -9.68
CA ALA A 333 -10.07 -9.95 -9.57
C ALA A 333 -8.97 -8.95 -9.88
N MET A 334 -9.25 -7.97 -10.73
CA MET A 334 -8.35 -6.87 -11.06
C MET A 334 -9.08 -5.54 -10.95
N LEU A 335 -8.42 -4.56 -10.33
CA LEU A 335 -8.81 -3.16 -10.36
C LEU A 335 -7.67 -2.36 -11.00
N GLN A 336 -8.02 -1.50 -11.95
CA GLN A 336 -7.17 -0.43 -12.44
C GLN A 336 -7.75 0.89 -11.93
N LEU A 337 -6.91 1.72 -11.34
CA LEU A 337 -7.23 3.07 -10.91
C LEU A 337 -6.50 4.04 -11.85
N GLY A 338 -7.17 5.11 -12.26
CA GLY A 338 -6.66 6.03 -13.28
C GLY A 338 -6.82 5.55 -14.72
N GLN A 339 -6.52 6.43 -15.67
CA GLN A 339 -6.70 6.20 -17.12
C GLN A 339 -5.57 6.77 -17.99
N GLN A 340 -4.57 7.43 -17.40
CA GLN A 340 -3.45 8.04 -18.13
C GLN A 340 -2.14 7.43 -17.64
N THR A 341 -1.17 7.27 -18.55
CA THR A 341 0.19 6.86 -18.19
C THR A 341 0.76 7.79 -17.12
N GLY A 342 1.38 7.22 -16.09
CA GLY A 342 1.84 7.96 -14.92
C GLY A 342 0.74 8.30 -13.93
N GLN A 343 -0.48 7.82 -14.10
CA GLN A 343 -1.57 7.95 -13.14
C GLN A 343 -2.24 6.60 -12.87
N LEU A 344 -1.60 5.49 -13.29
CA LEU A 344 -2.18 4.17 -13.17
C LEU A 344 -1.73 3.50 -11.89
N MET A 345 -2.68 2.87 -11.21
CA MET A 345 -2.42 1.86 -10.19
C MET A 345 -3.21 0.60 -10.52
N GLY A 346 -2.52 -0.52 -10.59
CA GLY A 346 -3.12 -1.84 -10.75
C GLY A 346 -3.15 -2.58 -9.43
N ILE A 347 -4.25 -3.27 -9.16
CA ILE A 347 -4.38 -4.26 -8.09
C ILE A 347 -4.88 -5.54 -8.74
N TYR A 348 -4.15 -6.65 -8.56
CA TYR A 348 -4.53 -7.94 -9.10
C TYR A 348 -4.47 -9.02 -8.04
N MET A 349 -5.58 -9.70 -7.83
CA MET A 349 -5.71 -10.86 -6.96
C MET A 349 -6.04 -12.07 -7.86
N PRO A 350 -5.10 -13.01 -8.06
CA PRO A 350 -5.29 -14.11 -9.00
C PRO A 350 -6.44 -15.07 -8.62
N ALA A 351 -6.70 -15.21 -7.32
CA ALA A 351 -7.72 -16.09 -6.78
C ALA A 351 -8.38 -15.44 -5.55
N VAL A 352 -9.60 -14.94 -5.71
CA VAL A 352 -10.44 -14.42 -4.64
C VAL A 352 -11.66 -15.30 -4.51
N VAL A 353 -12.00 -15.71 -3.30
CA VAL A 353 -13.28 -16.38 -3.04
C VAL A 353 -14.31 -15.31 -2.65
N PRO A 354 -15.27 -14.99 -3.53
CA PRO A 354 -16.32 -14.05 -3.20
C PRO A 354 -17.26 -14.66 -2.17
N GLU A 355 -17.72 -13.85 -1.23
CA GLU A 355 -18.81 -14.22 -0.31
C GLU A 355 -20.17 -13.89 -0.91
N ILE A 356 -21.22 -14.56 -0.44
CA ILE A 356 -22.59 -14.31 -0.92
C ILE A 356 -22.93 -12.84 -0.67
N PRO A 357 -23.35 -12.09 -1.69
CA PRO A 357 -23.58 -10.66 -1.54
C PRO A 357 -24.81 -10.40 -0.67
N ALA A 358 -24.78 -9.29 0.07
CA ALA A 358 -25.98 -8.70 0.61
C ALA A 358 -26.69 -7.89 -0.49
N PHE A 359 -28.00 -8.04 -0.57
CA PHE A 359 -28.87 -7.26 -1.46
C PHE A 359 -29.28 -5.98 -0.76
N ASP A 360 -29.10 -4.85 -1.43
CA ASP A 360 -29.55 -3.54 -0.98
C ASP A 360 -30.50 -2.96 -2.04
N ASP A 361 -31.79 -2.96 -1.68
CA ASP A 361 -32.92 -2.47 -2.48
C ASP A 361 -33.52 -1.18 -1.90
N SER A 362 -32.77 -0.48 -1.04
CA SER A 362 -33.21 0.79 -0.44
C SER A 362 -33.33 1.94 -1.46
N GLU A 363 -32.66 1.81 -2.61
CA GLU A 363 -32.71 2.75 -3.72
C GLU A 363 -33.41 2.16 -4.96
N THR A 364 -33.62 2.99 -5.99
CA THR A 364 -34.25 2.58 -7.26
C THR A 364 -33.49 1.50 -8.04
N ARG A 365 -32.20 1.31 -7.77
CA ARG A 365 -31.33 0.33 -8.43
C ARG A 365 -30.82 -0.66 -7.39
N LEU A 366 -30.97 -1.96 -7.67
CA LEU A 366 -30.48 -3.02 -6.80
C LEU A 366 -28.94 -3.00 -6.74
N GLN A 367 -28.41 -2.89 -5.53
CA GLN A 367 -26.97 -2.99 -5.27
C GLN A 367 -26.63 -4.33 -4.62
N TRP A 368 -25.51 -4.91 -5.05
CA TRP A 368 -24.94 -6.10 -4.42
C TRP A 368 -23.67 -5.71 -3.69
N GLN A 369 -23.60 -6.08 -2.41
CA GLN A 369 -22.45 -5.79 -1.55
C GLN A 369 -21.73 -7.09 -1.20
N PHE A 370 -20.56 -7.29 -1.80
CA PHE A 370 -19.66 -8.41 -1.51
C PHE A 370 -18.69 -7.98 -0.41
N LYS A 371 -18.73 -8.64 0.75
CA LYS A 371 -17.94 -8.27 1.93
C LYS A 371 -17.03 -9.43 2.34
N LYS A 372 -15.81 -9.11 2.80
CA LYS A 372 -14.85 -10.09 3.33
C LYS A 372 -14.45 -11.17 2.31
N ASN A 373 -14.37 -10.82 1.02
CA ASN A 373 -13.87 -11.74 0.01
C ASN A 373 -12.38 -11.96 0.27
N LEU A 374 -11.96 -13.21 0.49
CA LEU A 374 -10.59 -13.52 0.87
C LEU A 374 -9.80 -13.95 -0.37
N ALA A 375 -8.65 -13.32 -0.60
CA ALA A 375 -7.71 -13.78 -1.61
C ALA A 375 -6.90 -14.99 -1.09
N GLN A 376 -6.58 -15.90 -1.99
CA GLN A 376 -5.83 -17.11 -1.72
C GLN A 376 -4.56 -17.15 -2.58
N GLY A 377 -3.50 -17.73 -2.03
CA GLY A 377 -2.21 -17.87 -2.66
C GLY A 377 -1.49 -19.12 -2.16
N VAL A 378 -0.40 -19.47 -2.82
CA VAL A 378 0.46 -20.63 -2.49
C VAL A 378 1.87 -20.17 -2.14
N ALA A 379 2.33 -19.05 -2.70
CA ALA A 379 3.71 -18.59 -2.52
C ALA A 379 3.84 -17.07 -2.61
N ASN A 380 3.23 -16.33 -1.69
CA ASN A 380 3.22 -14.86 -1.70
C ASN A 380 2.61 -14.30 -3.01
N ASP A 381 1.53 -14.92 -3.47
CA ASP A 381 0.84 -14.56 -4.72
C ASP A 381 -0.65 -14.25 -4.51
N GLU A 382 -1.04 -13.87 -3.29
CA GLU A 382 -2.42 -13.49 -2.95
C GLU A 382 -2.85 -12.19 -3.64
N ILE A 383 -1.93 -11.23 -3.78
CA ILE A 383 -2.17 -9.92 -4.39
C ILE A 383 -0.89 -9.36 -5.02
N TYR A 384 -1.06 -8.66 -6.13
CA TYR A 384 -0.02 -7.87 -6.78
C TYR A 384 -0.51 -6.42 -6.89
N ILE A 385 0.37 -5.49 -6.54
CA ILE A 385 0.10 -4.05 -6.62
C ILE A 385 1.16 -3.44 -7.51
N ALA A 386 0.75 -2.57 -8.44
CA ALA A 386 1.68 -1.91 -9.33
C ALA A 386 1.26 -0.49 -9.70
N PHE A 387 2.23 0.31 -10.16
CA PHE A 387 2.04 1.67 -10.66
C PHE A 387 2.62 1.79 -12.07
N ALA A 388 2.00 2.60 -12.93
CA ALA A 388 2.37 2.79 -14.35
C ALA A 388 2.05 4.19 -14.89
#